data_AF-A0A8S1WYM2-F1
#
_entry.id   AF-A0A8S1WYM2-F1
#
_cell.length_a   1.000
_cell.length_b   1.000
_cell.length_c   1.000
_cell.angle_alpha   90.00
_cell.angle_beta   90.00
_cell.angle_gamma   90.00
#
_symmetry.space_group_name_H-M   'P 1'
#
loop_
_entity.id
_entity.type
_entity.pdbx_description
1 polymer ?
#
loop_
_entity_poly.entity_id
_entity_poly.type
_entity_poly.pdbx_seq_one_letter_code
_entity_poly.pdbx_strand_id
1 'polypeptide(L)'
;MQPNLKQYINTLQLLEFKHPQLKEKAMTFKQYHQEYISRNKDYPLKCGINENLIELGQDLIDFYYNDFFSYQEQVLKNLFYFTSLPNKTHKTFKAYSGIRKQKQLVLSEKNIADISVQLGLKDLMLVSINPDSELKNNPKIQSQALKALIGAQYFDKNKDLNLLRNLLQVLFIDLIQKSLDEAMNCHQQENIKGDFKEFMEKHQQYTYQLSFQEIKSSQDKQYIYEYELKINNVVPIKRSGKQKKIVEKEVFKVALQLLKSEQFQRLLDDSMKSQLDKTLDSSSYSISDLILDQNYQGEFHQESQILQLLYQQSDQIECKHQINEDERIKLILNY
;
A
#
# COMPACT_ATOMS: atom_id res chain seq x y z
N MET A 1 2.88 8.64 17.96
CA MET A 1 4.34 8.64 18.14
C MET A 1 4.76 10.08 18.38
N GLN A 2 5.44 10.37 19.50
CA GLN A 2 6.03 11.70 19.70
C GLN A 2 7.32 11.77 18.88
N PRO A 3 7.51 12.80 18.03
CA PRO A 3 8.76 12.96 17.29
C PRO A 3 9.93 13.16 18.25
N ASN A 4 11.11 12.68 17.87
CA ASN A 4 12.30 12.71 18.72
C ASN A 4 12.77 14.16 18.93
N LEU A 5 12.66 14.67 20.16
CA LEU A 5 12.98 16.06 20.54
C LEU A 5 14.39 16.50 20.08
N LYS A 6 15.35 15.57 20.02
CA LYS A 6 16.72 15.81 19.52
C LYS A 6 16.78 16.07 18.01
N GLN A 7 15.94 15.41 17.21
CA GLN A 7 15.86 15.67 15.77
C GLN A 7 15.36 17.09 15.53
N TYR A 8 14.34 17.52 16.26
CA TYR A 8 13.75 18.87 16.14
C TYR A 8 14.75 19.99 16.46
N ILE A 9 15.57 19.84 17.49
CA ILE A 9 16.59 20.84 17.84
C ILE A 9 17.63 20.98 16.71
N ASN A 10 18.07 19.86 16.14
CA ASN A 10 18.98 19.88 14.99
C ASN A 10 18.31 20.44 13.72
N THR A 11 17.01 20.17 13.50
CA THR A 11 16.25 20.75 12.38
C THR A 11 16.14 22.27 12.50
N LEU A 12 15.91 22.79 13.72
CA LEU A 12 15.84 24.23 13.95
C LEU A 12 17.19 24.93 13.69
N GLN A 13 18.30 24.28 14.05
CA GLN A 13 19.65 24.75 13.71
C GLN A 13 19.91 24.71 12.20
N LEU A 14 19.46 23.65 11.50
CA LEU A 14 19.58 23.53 10.04
C LEU A 14 18.72 24.55 9.29
N LEU A 15 17.67 25.07 9.93
CA LEU A 15 16.80 26.12 9.40
C LEU A 15 17.28 27.55 9.73
N GLU A 16 18.47 27.71 10.31
CA GLU A 16 19.09 29.03 10.48
C GLU A 16 19.43 29.63 9.11
N PHE A 17 19.16 30.92 8.94
CA PHE A 17 19.45 31.68 7.72
C PHE A 17 20.59 32.64 7.96
N LYS A 18 21.62 32.58 7.10
CA LYS A 18 22.67 33.62 7.04
C LYS A 18 22.16 34.91 6.42
N HIS A 19 21.18 34.81 5.52
CA HIS A 19 20.53 35.93 4.83
C HIS A 19 19.06 36.01 5.23
N PRO A 20 18.70 36.82 6.25
CA PRO A 20 17.32 36.94 6.73
C PRO A 20 16.32 37.34 5.65
N GLN A 21 16.75 38.09 4.63
CA GLN A 21 15.86 38.51 3.53
C GLN A 21 15.35 37.33 2.70
N LEU A 22 16.09 36.22 2.61
CA LEU A 22 15.64 35.01 1.93
C LEU A 22 14.51 34.32 2.71
N LYS A 23 14.63 34.27 4.05
CA LYS A 23 13.57 33.77 4.92
C LYS A 23 12.32 34.61 4.80
N GLU A 24 12.46 35.94 4.87
CA GLU A 24 11.35 36.86 4.70
C GLU A 24 10.67 36.68 3.34
N LYS A 25 11.45 36.66 2.25
CA LYS A 25 10.94 36.38 0.91
C LYS A 25 10.21 35.05 0.82
N ALA A 26 10.71 33.98 1.45
CA ALA A 26 10.07 32.67 1.46
C ALA A 26 8.69 32.68 2.14
N MET A 27 8.53 33.53 3.15
CA MET A 27 7.28 33.66 3.90
C MET A 27 6.30 34.67 3.29
N THR A 28 6.72 35.47 2.31
CA THR A 28 5.88 36.48 1.64
C THR A 28 5.13 35.91 0.45
N PHE A 29 3.81 35.79 0.59
CA PHE A 29 2.92 35.37 -0.49
C PHE A 29 2.53 36.53 -1.39
N LYS A 30 2.20 36.21 -2.64
CA LYS A 30 1.79 37.19 -3.66
C LYS A 30 0.61 38.04 -3.23
N GLN A 31 -0.39 37.43 -2.60
CA GLN A 31 -1.57 38.15 -2.13
C GLN A 31 -1.19 39.24 -1.12
N TYR A 32 -0.42 38.90 -0.08
CA TYR A 32 0.10 39.88 0.88
C TYR A 32 0.84 41.02 0.19
N HIS A 33 1.73 40.69 -0.75
CA HIS A 33 2.54 41.68 -1.45
C HIS A 33 1.68 42.66 -2.26
N GLN A 34 0.65 42.16 -2.96
CA GLN A 34 -0.31 42.98 -3.71
C GLN A 34 -1.14 43.88 -2.78
N GLU A 35 -1.66 43.31 -1.69
CA GLU A 35 -2.37 44.07 -0.66
C GLU A 35 -1.45 45.17 -0.11
N TYR A 36 -0.18 44.86 0.18
CA TYR A 36 0.76 45.79 0.82
C TYR A 36 1.11 46.96 -0.09
N ILE A 37 1.44 46.70 -1.34
CA ILE A 37 1.75 47.74 -2.33
C ILE A 37 0.53 48.64 -2.56
N SER A 38 -0.69 48.07 -2.59
CA SER A 38 -1.91 48.86 -2.80
C SER A 38 -2.14 49.91 -1.70
N ARG A 39 -1.71 49.60 -0.45
CA ARG A 39 -1.87 50.48 0.72
C ARG A 39 -0.66 51.35 1.01
N ASN A 40 0.54 50.94 0.60
CA ASN A 40 1.81 51.62 0.91
C ASN A 40 2.57 51.99 -0.38
N LYS A 41 1.95 52.80 -1.24
CA LYS A 41 2.51 53.17 -2.55
C LYS A 41 3.88 53.83 -2.46
N ASP A 42 4.12 54.61 -1.41
CA ASP A 42 5.35 55.38 -1.22
C ASP A 42 6.49 54.55 -0.59
N TYR A 43 6.16 53.38 -0.03
CA TYR A 43 7.10 52.49 0.67
C TYR A 43 6.86 51.03 0.25
N PRO A 44 7.21 50.65 -0.99
CA PRO A 44 6.99 49.29 -1.46
C PRO A 44 7.83 48.30 -0.65
N LEU A 45 7.26 47.11 -0.45
CA LEU A 45 7.94 46.00 0.21
C LEU A 45 9.23 45.67 -0.56
N LYS A 46 10.38 45.77 0.12
CA LYS A 46 11.69 45.49 -0.51
C LYS A 46 11.91 44.00 -0.75
N CYS A 47 11.27 43.14 0.05
CA CYS A 47 11.36 41.70 -0.13
C CYS A 47 10.42 41.24 -1.25
N GLY A 48 10.90 40.32 -2.08
CA GLY A 48 10.10 39.73 -3.16
C GLY A 48 9.06 38.74 -2.63
N ILE A 49 8.37 38.08 -3.56
CA ILE A 49 7.40 37.01 -3.26
C ILE A 49 8.02 35.61 -3.38
N ASN A 50 7.33 34.63 -2.83
CA ASN A 50 7.80 33.25 -2.72
C ASN A 50 7.51 32.32 -3.93
N GLU A 51 6.79 32.75 -4.97
CA GLU A 51 6.36 31.87 -6.09
C GLU A 51 7.50 31.01 -6.67
N ASN A 52 8.61 31.62 -7.08
CA ASN A 52 9.75 30.87 -7.64
C ASN A 52 10.45 29.96 -6.61
N LEU A 53 10.40 30.32 -5.33
CA LEU A 53 10.97 29.49 -4.26
C LEU A 53 10.08 28.27 -3.96
N ILE A 54 8.77 28.40 -4.13
CA ILE A 54 7.82 27.28 -4.01
C ILE A 54 8.13 26.23 -5.09
N GLU A 55 8.27 26.67 -6.33
CA GLU A 55 8.58 25.78 -7.47
C GLU A 55 9.93 25.07 -7.26
N LEU A 56 10.98 25.83 -6.96
CA LEU A 56 12.29 25.27 -6.68
C LEU A 56 12.25 24.30 -5.48
N GLY A 57 11.54 24.66 -4.42
CA GLY A 57 11.37 23.80 -3.25
C GLY A 57 10.70 22.48 -3.58
N GLN A 58 9.67 22.50 -4.44
CA GLN A 58 9.02 21.30 -4.94
C GLN A 58 10.01 20.40 -5.71
N ASP A 59 10.78 20.98 -6.63
CA ASP A 59 11.76 20.25 -7.43
C ASP A 59 12.86 19.62 -6.55
N LEU A 60 13.32 20.34 -5.53
CA LEU A 60 14.30 19.85 -4.58
C LEU A 60 13.75 18.70 -3.74
N ILE A 61 12.55 18.85 -3.16
CA ILE A 61 11.89 17.78 -2.41
C ILE A 61 11.75 16.52 -3.28
N ASP A 62 11.32 16.70 -4.53
CA ASP A 62 11.14 15.61 -5.48
C ASP A 62 12.46 14.93 -5.86
N PHE A 63 13.52 15.71 -6.09
CA PHE A 63 14.85 15.22 -6.34
C PHE A 63 15.35 14.38 -5.15
N TYR A 64 15.27 14.91 -3.93
CA TYR A 64 15.78 14.22 -2.75
C TYR A 64 14.95 13.03 -2.33
N TYR A 65 13.65 13.02 -2.57
CA TYR A 65 12.84 11.82 -2.36
C TYR A 65 13.37 10.65 -3.21
N ASN A 66 13.72 10.90 -4.47
CA ASN A 66 14.30 9.87 -5.33
C ASN A 66 15.74 9.51 -4.93
N ASP A 67 16.52 10.50 -4.48
CA ASP A 67 17.88 10.32 -3.98
C ASP A 67 17.92 9.52 -2.67
N PHE A 68 16.89 9.65 -1.83
CA PHE A 68 16.75 8.96 -0.54
C PHE A 68 16.86 7.44 -0.66
N PHE A 69 16.31 6.87 -1.73
CA PHE A 69 16.41 5.43 -2.01
C PHE A 69 17.72 5.01 -2.67
N SER A 70 18.51 5.97 -3.16
CA SER A 70 19.78 5.73 -3.87
C SER A 70 20.98 5.87 -2.95
N TYR A 71 20.92 6.75 -1.95
CA TYR A 71 22.04 7.16 -1.11
C TYR A 71 21.91 6.60 0.32
N GLN A 72 21.92 5.26 0.46
CA GLN A 72 21.66 4.60 1.75
C GLN A 72 22.90 4.15 2.52
N GLU A 73 24.09 4.10 1.90
CA GLU A 73 25.19 3.32 2.50
C GLU A 73 26.09 4.10 3.48
N GLN A 74 26.11 5.43 3.45
CA GLN A 74 27.11 6.21 4.21
C GLN A 74 26.54 7.08 5.34
N VAL A 75 25.34 7.65 5.21
CA VAL A 75 24.83 8.63 6.20
C VAL A 75 24.22 7.94 7.43
N LEU A 76 23.62 6.77 7.27
CA LEU A 76 22.90 6.08 8.35
C LEU A 76 23.79 5.28 9.32
N LYS A 77 25.08 5.10 9.00
CA LYS A 77 26.04 4.47 9.95
C LYS A 77 26.39 5.36 11.14
N ASN A 78 26.26 6.68 11.00
CA ASN A 78 26.61 7.64 12.06
C ASN A 78 25.40 8.09 12.90
N LEU A 79 24.16 7.85 12.45
CA LEU A 79 22.96 8.03 13.28
C LEU A 79 22.48 6.66 13.78
N PHE A 80 22.89 6.34 15.00
CA PHE A 80 22.86 5.06 15.73
C PHE A 80 21.55 4.23 15.83
N TYR A 81 20.50 4.47 15.04
CA TYR A 81 19.20 3.80 15.24
C TYR A 81 18.45 3.36 13.98
N PHE A 82 19.04 3.46 12.79
CA PHE A 82 18.31 3.08 11.57
C PHE A 82 18.70 1.68 11.09
N THR A 83 17.98 0.68 11.58
CA THR A 83 17.95 -0.65 10.96
C THR A 83 17.39 -0.53 9.54
N SER A 84 18.29 -0.53 8.56
CA SER A 84 18.04 -0.83 7.14
C SER A 84 16.69 -0.31 6.61
N LEU A 85 16.62 0.99 6.32
CA LEU A 85 15.64 1.45 5.33
C LEU A 85 15.83 0.59 4.07
N PRO A 86 14.76 0.04 3.47
CA PRO A 86 14.90 -0.90 2.39
C PRO A 86 15.65 -0.24 1.24
N ASN A 87 16.81 -0.80 0.91
CA ASN A 87 17.56 -0.45 -0.28
C ASN A 87 16.68 -0.75 -1.50
N LYS A 88 16.97 -0.13 -2.65
CA LYS A 88 16.33 -0.39 -3.97
C LYS A 88 16.34 -1.86 -4.42
N THR A 89 16.67 -2.79 -3.53
CA THR A 89 16.41 -4.21 -3.68
C THR A 89 14.96 -4.48 -4.07
N HIS A 90 14.79 -5.46 -4.95
CA HIS A 90 13.52 -5.97 -5.49
C HIS A 90 12.45 -6.35 -4.43
N LYS A 91 12.77 -6.29 -3.14
CA LYS A 91 11.88 -6.66 -2.02
C LYS A 91 10.86 -5.56 -1.66
N THR A 92 11.17 -4.29 -1.90
CA THR A 92 10.30 -3.17 -1.45
C THR A 92 9.41 -2.63 -2.55
N PHE A 93 9.97 -2.46 -3.76
CA PHE A 93 9.24 -2.01 -4.94
C PHE A 93 9.49 -2.97 -6.09
N LYS A 94 8.44 -3.69 -6.51
CA LYS A 94 8.49 -4.56 -7.70
C LYS A 94 8.46 -3.77 -9.00
N ALA A 95 7.94 -2.54 -8.98
CA ALA A 95 7.79 -1.69 -10.16
C ALA A 95 7.93 -0.19 -9.81
N TYR A 96 8.38 0.61 -10.80
CA TYR A 96 8.50 2.07 -10.69
C TYR A 96 7.17 2.77 -10.31
N SER A 97 6.04 2.19 -10.72
CA SER A 97 4.71 2.68 -10.33
C SER A 97 4.47 2.65 -8.82
N GLY A 98 5.09 1.71 -8.09
CA GLY A 98 5.04 1.64 -6.63
C GLY A 98 5.79 2.82 -5.98
N ILE A 99 6.98 3.13 -6.48
CA ILE A 99 7.77 4.29 -6.03
C ILE A 99 6.98 5.59 -6.25
N ARG A 100 6.35 5.74 -7.42
CA ARG A 100 5.52 6.93 -7.73
C ARG A 100 4.31 7.06 -6.80
N LYS A 101 3.60 5.95 -6.52
CA LYS A 101 2.45 5.96 -5.60
C LYS A 101 2.87 6.34 -4.18
N GLN A 102 3.98 5.76 -3.71
CA GLN A 102 4.50 6.09 -2.40
C GLN A 102 4.96 7.55 -2.32
N LYS A 103 5.63 8.06 -3.35
CA LYS A 103 6.01 9.48 -3.46
C LYS A 103 4.79 10.37 -3.27
N GLN A 104 3.70 10.09 -3.97
CA GLN A 104 2.46 10.86 -3.88
C GLN A 104 1.84 10.79 -2.47
N LEU A 105 1.95 9.66 -1.79
CA LEU A 105 1.46 9.49 -0.43
C LEU A 105 2.32 10.27 0.57
N VAL A 106 3.64 10.11 0.52
CA VAL A 106 4.60 10.76 1.43
C VAL A 106 4.60 12.27 1.24
N LEU A 107 4.74 12.72 -0.01
CA LEU A 107 4.83 14.14 -0.37
C LEU A 107 3.46 14.75 -0.71
N SER A 108 2.40 14.21 -0.12
CA SER A 108 1.07 14.80 -0.24
C SER A 108 1.06 16.21 0.36
N GLU A 109 0.21 17.10 -0.18
CA GLU A 109 0.08 18.47 0.30
C GLU A 109 -0.19 18.51 1.81
N LYS A 110 -1.05 17.61 2.29
CA LYS A 110 -1.38 17.45 3.71
C LYS A 110 -0.15 17.16 4.56
N ASN A 111 0.67 16.16 4.19
CA ASN A 111 1.84 15.81 4.99
C ASN A 111 2.87 16.95 5.04
N ILE A 112 3.07 17.65 3.92
CA ILE A 112 3.98 18.81 3.87
C ILE A 112 3.42 19.96 4.73
N ALA A 113 2.10 20.17 4.73
CA ALA A 113 1.45 21.14 5.60
C ALA A 113 1.62 20.78 7.09
N ASP A 114 1.46 19.49 7.43
CA ASP A 114 1.64 19.01 8.81
C ASP A 114 3.07 19.27 9.31
N ILE A 115 4.11 19.04 8.48
CA ILE A 115 5.49 19.40 8.82
C ILE A 115 5.64 20.92 9.02
N SER A 116 5.03 21.73 8.13
CA SER A 116 5.05 23.19 8.23
C SER A 116 4.46 23.69 9.56
N VAL A 117 3.37 23.07 10.01
CA VAL A 117 2.74 23.34 11.32
C VAL A 117 3.67 22.93 12.45
N GLN A 118 4.28 21.74 12.39
CA GLN A 118 5.19 21.27 13.43
C GLN A 118 6.44 22.15 13.58
N LEU A 119 6.90 22.76 12.49
CA LEU A 119 7.99 23.74 12.49
C LEU A 119 7.56 25.14 12.94
N GLY A 120 6.28 25.36 13.24
CA GLY A 120 5.78 26.66 13.70
C GLY A 120 5.84 27.76 12.64
N LEU A 121 5.79 27.40 11.34
CA LEU A 121 5.94 28.39 10.26
C LEU A 121 4.76 29.36 10.17
N LYS A 122 3.61 28.99 10.74
CA LYS A 122 2.35 29.75 10.65
C LYS A 122 2.50 31.24 10.99
N ASP A 123 3.17 31.55 12.08
CA ASP A 123 3.28 32.91 12.59
C ASP A 123 4.24 33.77 11.74
N LEU A 124 5.13 33.10 11.00
CA LEU A 124 6.10 33.75 10.12
C LEU A 124 5.50 34.08 8.75
N MET A 125 4.41 33.41 8.34
CA MET A 125 3.81 33.60 7.02
C MET A 125 3.16 34.98 6.87
N LEU A 126 3.48 35.67 5.77
CA LEU A 126 2.86 36.91 5.34
C LEU A 126 1.92 36.60 4.17
N VAL A 127 0.64 36.37 4.50
CA VAL A 127 -0.40 35.92 3.53
C VAL A 127 -1.42 37.01 3.22
N SER A 128 -1.81 37.78 4.24
CA SER A 128 -2.68 38.96 4.14
C SER A 128 -2.23 40.02 5.13
N ILE A 129 -2.54 41.29 4.85
CA ILE A 129 -2.32 42.38 5.81
C ILE A 129 -3.22 42.23 7.03
N ASN A 130 -4.37 41.57 6.90
CA ASN A 130 -5.22 41.28 8.04
C ASN A 130 -4.51 40.26 8.95
N PRO A 131 -4.13 40.63 10.19
CA PRO A 131 -3.45 39.72 11.11
C PRO A 131 -4.29 38.50 11.48
N ASP A 132 -5.62 38.64 11.48
CA ASP A 132 -6.59 37.58 11.84
C ASP A 132 -7.01 36.71 10.66
N SER A 133 -6.28 36.77 9.54
CA SER A 133 -6.62 36.00 8.35
C SER A 133 -6.50 34.49 8.58
N GLU A 134 -7.62 33.78 8.40
CA GLU A 134 -7.67 32.32 8.43
C GLU A 134 -6.90 31.65 7.28
N LEU A 135 -6.45 32.41 6.28
CA LEU A 135 -5.68 31.89 5.14
C LEU A 135 -4.40 31.19 5.61
N LYS A 136 -3.81 31.60 6.74
CA LYS A 136 -2.64 30.92 7.34
C LYS A 136 -2.95 29.49 7.82
N ASN A 137 -4.22 29.12 7.99
CA ASN A 137 -4.64 27.76 8.34
C ASN A 137 -4.85 26.88 7.10
N ASN A 138 -4.80 27.43 5.89
CA ASN A 138 -4.99 26.66 4.66
C ASN A 138 -3.81 25.70 4.45
N PRO A 139 -4.03 24.37 4.36
CA PRO A 139 -2.96 23.39 4.16
C PRO A 139 -2.12 23.66 2.91
N LYS A 140 -2.75 24.16 1.84
CA LYS A 140 -2.04 24.54 0.61
C LYS A 140 -1.01 25.64 0.87
N ILE A 141 -1.39 26.66 1.63
CA ILE A 141 -0.50 27.79 1.97
C ILE A 141 0.62 27.32 2.89
N GLN A 142 0.31 26.50 3.89
CA GLN A 142 1.32 25.93 4.80
C GLN A 142 2.33 25.04 4.05
N SER A 143 1.84 24.21 3.13
CA SER A 143 2.66 23.38 2.26
C SER A 143 3.57 24.22 1.35
N GLN A 144 3.02 25.26 0.74
CA GLN A 144 3.77 26.22 -0.08
C GLN A 144 4.84 26.96 0.75
N ALA A 145 4.54 27.37 1.97
CA ALA A 145 5.51 28.04 2.84
C ALA A 145 6.72 27.14 3.15
N LEU A 146 6.50 25.85 3.45
CA LEU A 146 7.61 24.92 3.68
C LEU A 146 8.44 24.71 2.40
N LYS A 147 7.80 24.56 1.24
CA LYS A 147 8.50 24.47 -0.06
C LYS A 147 9.36 25.71 -0.31
N ALA A 148 8.78 26.90 -0.13
CA ALA A 148 9.51 28.15 -0.28
C ALA A 148 10.70 28.25 0.68
N LEU A 149 10.53 27.81 1.93
CA LEU A 149 11.59 27.80 2.93
C LEU A 149 12.75 26.87 2.51
N ILE A 150 12.44 25.69 2.00
CA ILE A 150 13.42 24.73 1.44
C ILE A 150 14.14 25.34 0.24
N GLY A 151 13.41 25.95 -0.69
CA GLY A 151 14.00 26.65 -1.84
C GLY A 151 14.90 27.82 -1.41
N ALA A 152 14.53 28.55 -0.36
CA ALA A 152 15.35 29.62 0.20
C ALA A 152 16.60 29.10 0.90
N GLN A 153 16.50 27.99 1.64
CA GLN A 153 17.62 27.31 2.29
C GLN A 153 18.68 26.89 1.27
N TYR A 154 18.26 26.39 0.10
CA TYR A 154 19.20 26.07 -0.98
C TYR A 154 20.10 27.25 -1.35
N PHE A 155 19.53 28.46 -1.51
CA PHE A 155 20.32 29.65 -1.80
C PHE A 155 21.14 30.13 -0.60
N ASP A 156 20.57 30.08 0.61
CA ASP A 156 21.27 30.50 1.84
C ASP A 156 22.52 29.67 2.12
N LYS A 157 22.48 28.37 1.79
CA LYS A 157 23.60 27.45 1.92
C LYS A 157 24.48 27.40 0.67
N ASN A 158 24.52 28.47 -0.13
CA ASN A 158 25.36 28.57 -1.33
C ASN A 158 25.15 27.43 -2.34
N LYS A 159 23.90 26.95 -2.47
CA LYS A 159 23.51 25.85 -3.37
C LYS A 159 24.14 24.50 -2.98
N ASP A 160 24.52 24.32 -1.72
CA ASP A 160 25.05 23.05 -1.21
C ASP A 160 23.93 22.01 -1.07
N LEU A 161 23.93 21.07 -2.02
CA LEU A 161 23.00 19.97 -2.06
C LEU A 161 23.16 19.00 -0.88
N ASN A 162 24.38 18.79 -0.35
CA ASN A 162 24.57 17.85 0.76
C ASN A 162 23.98 18.38 2.07
N LEU A 163 24.14 19.68 2.34
CA LEU A 163 23.50 20.30 3.52
C LEU A 163 21.98 20.25 3.42
N LEU A 164 21.45 20.53 2.24
CA LEU A 164 20.02 20.46 2.00
C LEU A 164 19.47 19.02 2.10
N ARG A 165 20.24 18.04 1.63
CA ARG A 165 19.93 16.61 1.79
C ARG A 165 19.74 16.26 3.26
N ASN A 166 20.68 16.67 4.12
CA ASN A 166 20.61 16.38 5.56
C ASN A 166 19.35 17.00 6.19
N LEU A 167 19.01 18.24 5.84
CA LEU A 167 17.78 18.89 6.29
C LEU A 167 16.55 18.08 5.85
N LEU A 168 16.43 17.76 4.57
CA LEU A 168 15.26 17.07 4.03
C LEU A 168 15.13 15.64 4.55
N GLN A 169 16.25 14.94 4.75
CA GLN A 169 16.23 13.64 5.42
C GLN A 169 15.59 13.75 6.79
N VAL A 170 16.01 14.70 7.62
CA VAL A 170 15.41 14.87 8.96
C VAL A 170 13.93 15.24 8.89
N LEU A 171 13.52 16.07 7.92
CA LEU A 171 12.11 16.47 7.78
C LEU A 171 11.18 15.34 7.32
N PHE A 172 11.66 14.46 6.44
CA PHE A 172 10.80 13.48 5.76
C PHE A 172 11.03 12.03 6.21
N ILE A 173 12.07 11.73 7.01
CA ILE A 173 12.43 10.37 7.44
C ILE A 173 11.26 9.60 8.04
N ASP A 174 10.54 10.20 8.99
CA ASP A 174 9.44 9.53 9.70
C ASP A 174 8.27 9.22 8.77
N LEU A 175 7.97 10.13 7.83
CA LEU A 175 6.94 9.91 6.82
C LEU A 175 7.33 8.81 5.84
N ILE A 176 8.60 8.79 5.42
CA ILE A 176 9.11 7.75 4.53
C ILE A 176 9.06 6.40 5.24
N GLN A 177 9.53 6.30 6.48
CA GLN A 177 9.48 5.06 7.28
C GLN A 177 8.06 4.55 7.44
N LYS A 178 7.13 5.41 7.91
CA LYS A 178 5.74 5.04 8.07
C LYS A 178 5.12 4.53 6.76
N SER A 179 5.40 5.21 5.65
CA SER A 179 4.89 4.77 4.34
C SER A 179 5.49 3.44 3.87
N LEU A 180 6.72 3.14 4.27
CA LEU A 180 7.38 1.87 3.96
C LEU A 180 6.79 0.74 4.80
N ASP A 181 6.56 0.97 6.09
CA ASP A 181 5.90 -0.01 6.96
C ASP A 181 4.49 -0.31 6.46
N GLU A 182 3.73 0.71 6.09
CA GLU A 182 2.43 0.56 5.44
C GLU A 182 2.52 -0.19 4.11
N ALA A 183 3.53 0.07 3.28
CA ALA A 183 3.74 -0.65 2.02
C ALA A 183 4.13 -2.12 2.26
N MET A 184 4.96 -2.42 3.24
CA MET A 184 5.32 -3.80 3.60
C MET A 184 4.12 -4.57 4.17
N ASN A 185 3.26 -3.89 4.94
CA ASN A 185 2.00 -4.46 5.42
C ASN A 185 0.96 -4.59 4.29
N CYS A 186 0.92 -3.65 3.34
CA CYS A 186 0.04 -3.70 2.17
C CYS A 186 0.49 -4.70 1.11
N HIS A 187 1.78 -5.05 1.04
CA HIS A 187 2.28 -6.17 0.23
C HIS A 187 1.81 -7.53 0.77
N GLN A 188 1.18 -7.58 1.95
CA GLN A 188 0.37 -8.72 2.39
C GLN A 188 -1.05 -8.70 1.80
N GLN A 189 -1.43 -7.70 0.97
CA GLN A 189 -2.47 -7.92 -0.03
C GLN A 189 -1.90 -8.85 -1.10
N GLU A 190 -1.84 -10.13 -0.75
CA GLU A 190 -1.51 -11.24 -1.64
C GLU A 190 -2.21 -11.00 -2.99
N ASN A 191 -1.45 -11.02 -4.10
CA ASN A 191 -2.02 -10.97 -5.44
C ASN A 191 -2.55 -12.36 -5.78
N ILE A 192 -3.49 -12.85 -4.99
CA ILE A 192 -3.92 -14.25 -4.96
C ILE A 192 -4.34 -14.73 -6.35
N LYS A 193 -5.03 -13.88 -7.12
CA LYS A 193 -5.45 -14.22 -8.48
C LYS A 193 -4.27 -14.28 -9.46
N GLY A 194 -3.29 -13.39 -9.32
CA GLY A 194 -2.07 -13.43 -10.12
C GLY A 194 -1.20 -14.64 -9.77
N ASP A 195 -0.99 -14.89 -8.48
CA ASP A 195 -0.22 -16.01 -7.96
C ASP A 195 -0.86 -17.36 -8.38
N PHE A 196 -2.20 -17.44 -8.40
CA PHE A 196 -2.93 -18.61 -8.89
C PHE A 196 -2.71 -18.81 -10.39
N LYS A 197 -2.81 -17.76 -11.20
CA LYS A 197 -2.56 -17.85 -12.65
C LYS A 197 -1.13 -18.30 -12.95
N GLU A 198 -0.15 -17.70 -12.28
CA GLU A 198 1.26 -18.07 -12.43
C GLU A 198 1.50 -19.53 -12.05
N PHE A 199 0.84 -20.01 -10.98
CA PHE A 199 0.90 -21.43 -10.61
C PHE A 199 0.36 -22.34 -11.71
N MET A 200 -0.82 -22.03 -12.28
CA MET A 200 -1.43 -22.83 -13.35
C MET A 200 -0.59 -22.79 -14.64
N GLU A 201 0.02 -21.66 -14.97
CA GLU A 201 0.92 -21.53 -16.13
C GLU A 201 2.18 -22.39 -15.98
N LYS A 202 2.70 -22.54 -14.75
CA LYS A 202 3.83 -23.43 -14.42
C LYS A 202 3.46 -24.92 -14.44
N HIS A 203 2.19 -25.25 -14.24
CA HIS A 203 1.69 -26.62 -14.17
C HIS A 203 0.63 -26.85 -15.25
N GLN A 204 1.08 -26.89 -16.51
CA GLN A 204 0.20 -26.98 -17.69
C GLN A 204 -0.68 -28.24 -17.72
N GLN A 205 -0.34 -29.25 -16.92
CA GLN A 205 -1.19 -30.44 -16.73
C GLN A 205 -2.49 -30.16 -15.98
N TYR A 206 -2.60 -29.01 -15.32
CA TYR A 206 -3.81 -28.61 -14.60
C TYR A 206 -4.61 -27.60 -15.42
N THR A 207 -5.93 -27.81 -15.47
CA THR A 207 -6.92 -26.91 -16.07
C THR A 207 -7.87 -26.43 -14.98
N TYR A 208 -8.45 -25.25 -15.13
CA TYR A 208 -9.45 -24.75 -14.20
C TYR A 208 -10.64 -24.10 -14.89
N GLN A 209 -11.79 -24.14 -14.22
CA GLN A 209 -13.02 -23.49 -14.63
C GLN A 209 -13.59 -22.71 -13.44
N LEU A 210 -13.86 -21.41 -13.65
CA LEU A 210 -14.49 -20.56 -12.64
C LEU A 210 -15.91 -20.22 -13.09
N SER A 211 -16.91 -20.65 -12.32
CA SER A 211 -18.31 -20.25 -12.48
C SER A 211 -18.70 -19.20 -11.44
N PHE A 212 -19.64 -18.34 -11.82
CA PHE A 212 -20.16 -17.24 -11.00
C PHE A 212 -21.68 -17.25 -11.03
N GLN A 213 -22.29 -17.05 -9.86
CA GLN A 213 -23.75 -16.94 -9.71
C GLN A 213 -24.09 -15.77 -8.78
N GLU A 214 -25.19 -15.09 -9.08
CA GLU A 214 -25.74 -14.02 -8.25
C GLU A 214 -27.11 -14.47 -7.73
N ILE A 215 -27.20 -14.63 -6.41
CA ILE A 215 -28.38 -15.15 -5.72
C ILE A 215 -29.02 -14.00 -4.96
N LYS A 216 -30.27 -13.68 -5.28
CA LYS A 216 -31.03 -12.67 -4.52
C LYS A 216 -31.60 -13.32 -3.26
N SER A 217 -31.15 -12.86 -2.09
CA SER A 217 -31.67 -13.39 -0.82
C SER A 217 -33.14 -13.01 -0.64
N SER A 218 -33.97 -14.03 -0.40
CA SER A 218 -35.42 -13.88 -0.17
C SER A 218 -35.73 -13.15 1.15
N GLN A 219 -34.80 -13.15 2.11
CA GLN A 219 -35.01 -12.59 3.45
C GLN A 219 -34.59 -11.11 3.54
N ASP A 220 -33.45 -10.73 2.96
CA ASP A 220 -32.86 -9.38 3.17
C ASP A 220 -32.91 -8.46 1.95
N LYS A 221 -33.46 -8.91 0.82
CA LYS A 221 -33.35 -8.22 -0.49
C LYS A 221 -31.91 -7.87 -0.91
N GLN A 222 -30.91 -8.46 -0.26
CA GLN A 222 -29.49 -8.30 -0.58
C GLN A 222 -29.03 -9.35 -1.58
N TYR A 223 -28.07 -9.00 -2.44
CA TYR A 223 -27.42 -9.94 -3.34
C TYR A 223 -26.32 -10.71 -2.61
N ILE A 224 -26.32 -12.02 -2.79
CA ILE A 224 -25.26 -12.94 -2.39
C ILE A 224 -24.55 -13.37 -3.66
N TYR A 225 -23.24 -13.14 -3.72
CA TYR A 225 -22.39 -13.54 -4.83
C TYR A 225 -21.77 -14.89 -4.50
N GLU A 226 -21.87 -15.86 -5.40
CA GLU A 226 -21.25 -17.17 -5.28
C GLU A 226 -20.26 -17.39 -6.42
N TYR A 227 -19.09 -17.92 -6.07
CA TYR A 227 -18.07 -18.38 -7.01
C TYR A 227 -17.78 -19.85 -6.75
N GLU A 228 -17.64 -20.62 -7.83
CA GLU A 228 -17.25 -22.01 -7.81
C GLU A 228 -16.05 -22.20 -8.75
N LEU A 229 -14.94 -22.71 -8.21
CA LEU A 229 -13.73 -23.00 -8.98
C LEU A 229 -13.50 -24.51 -9.02
N LYS A 230 -13.45 -25.08 -10.22
CA LYS A 230 -13.08 -26.48 -10.45
C LYS A 230 -11.68 -26.55 -11.01
N ILE A 231 -10.87 -27.47 -10.51
CA ILE A 231 -9.54 -27.80 -11.06
C ILE A 231 -9.60 -29.25 -11.56
N ASN A 232 -9.29 -29.48 -12.84
CA ASN A 232 -9.40 -30.77 -13.53
C ASN A 232 -10.75 -31.50 -13.34
N ASN A 233 -11.84 -30.75 -13.14
CA ASN A 233 -13.18 -31.25 -12.83
C ASN A 233 -13.30 -32.09 -11.54
N VAL A 234 -12.29 -32.13 -10.67
CA VAL A 234 -12.22 -33.06 -9.53
C VAL A 234 -12.89 -32.51 -8.27
N VAL A 235 -12.75 -31.21 -7.98
CA VAL A 235 -13.29 -30.61 -6.76
C VAL A 235 -13.78 -29.18 -6.99
N PRO A 236 -15.07 -28.88 -6.74
CA PRO A 236 -15.58 -27.51 -6.75
C PRO A 236 -15.27 -26.78 -5.44
N ILE A 237 -14.38 -25.79 -5.50
CA ILE A 237 -14.13 -24.86 -4.41
C ILE A 237 -15.18 -23.76 -4.48
N LYS A 238 -16.15 -23.80 -3.56
CA LYS A 238 -17.25 -22.85 -3.50
C LYS A 238 -17.07 -21.83 -2.38
N ARG A 239 -17.31 -20.55 -2.66
CA ARG A 239 -17.47 -19.50 -1.65
C ARG A 239 -18.60 -18.57 -2.05
N SER A 240 -19.31 -18.06 -1.04
CA SER A 240 -20.36 -17.07 -1.21
C SER A 240 -20.18 -15.90 -0.25
N GLY A 241 -20.75 -14.73 -0.60
CA GLY A 241 -20.68 -13.55 0.26
C GLY A 241 -21.25 -12.28 -0.36
N LYS A 242 -21.23 -11.19 0.41
CA LYS A 242 -21.91 -9.92 0.05
C LYS A 242 -21.15 -9.03 -0.92
N GLN A 243 -19.85 -9.30 -1.15
CA GLN A 243 -19.02 -8.49 -2.05
C GLN A 243 -18.30 -9.36 -3.07
N LYS A 244 -18.66 -9.18 -4.36
CA LYS A 244 -18.10 -9.95 -5.48
C LYS A 244 -16.57 -10.09 -5.46
N LYS A 245 -15.85 -8.98 -5.25
CA LYS A 245 -14.37 -8.97 -5.24
C LYS A 245 -13.76 -9.74 -4.07
N ILE A 246 -14.40 -9.74 -2.90
CA ILE A 246 -13.91 -10.47 -1.72
C ILE A 246 -14.12 -11.96 -1.93
N VAL A 247 -15.31 -12.36 -2.38
CA VAL A 247 -15.66 -13.77 -2.62
C VAL A 247 -14.74 -14.39 -3.68
N GLU A 248 -14.52 -13.69 -4.79
CA GLU A 248 -13.59 -14.14 -5.83
C GLU A 248 -12.17 -14.35 -5.28
N LYS A 249 -11.68 -13.39 -4.48
CA LYS A 249 -10.34 -13.47 -3.86
C LYS A 249 -10.21 -14.68 -2.94
N GLU A 250 -11.22 -14.95 -2.12
CA GLU A 250 -11.23 -16.09 -1.20
C GLU A 250 -11.24 -17.44 -1.93
N VAL A 251 -11.98 -17.57 -3.04
CA VAL A 251 -11.95 -18.79 -3.85
C VAL A 251 -10.54 -19.10 -4.36
N PHE A 252 -9.86 -18.11 -4.94
CA PHE A 252 -8.49 -18.29 -5.41
C PHE A 252 -7.50 -18.56 -4.27
N LYS A 253 -7.75 -18.02 -3.07
CA LYS A 253 -6.89 -18.19 -1.90
C LYS A 253 -6.90 -19.64 -1.43
N VAL A 254 -8.10 -20.18 -1.25
CA VAL A 254 -8.33 -21.58 -0.86
C VAL A 254 -7.75 -22.50 -1.93
N ALA A 255 -7.96 -22.19 -3.21
CA ALA A 255 -7.41 -22.97 -4.31
C ALA A 255 -5.88 -23.02 -4.30
N LEU A 256 -5.21 -21.88 -4.11
CA LEU A 256 -3.76 -21.84 -3.98
C LEU A 256 -3.24 -22.62 -2.78
N GLN A 257 -3.95 -22.58 -1.65
CA GLN A 257 -3.58 -23.35 -0.46
C GLN A 257 -3.70 -24.85 -0.70
N LEU A 258 -4.79 -25.30 -1.33
CA LEU A 258 -4.99 -26.69 -1.72
C LEU A 258 -3.93 -27.15 -2.73
N LEU A 259 -3.63 -26.34 -3.75
CA LEU A 259 -2.61 -26.68 -4.75
C LEU A 259 -1.18 -26.81 -4.17
N LYS A 260 -0.91 -26.21 -3.01
CA LYS A 260 0.37 -26.38 -2.29
C LYS A 260 0.41 -27.63 -1.39
N SER A 261 -0.72 -28.31 -1.20
CA SER A 261 -0.81 -29.54 -0.43
C SER A 261 -0.45 -30.74 -1.31
N GLU A 262 0.50 -31.56 -0.85
CA GLU A 262 0.86 -32.82 -1.54
C GLU A 262 -0.34 -33.78 -1.66
N GLN A 263 -1.24 -33.79 -0.67
CA GLN A 263 -2.41 -34.67 -0.69
C GLN A 263 -3.36 -34.30 -1.83
N PHE A 264 -3.57 -33.00 -2.06
CA PHE A 264 -4.44 -32.54 -3.13
C PHE A 264 -3.80 -32.74 -4.51
N GLN A 265 -2.47 -32.57 -4.63
CA GLN A 265 -1.76 -32.88 -5.87
C GLN A 265 -1.90 -34.36 -6.25
N ARG A 266 -1.74 -35.28 -5.29
CA ARG A 266 -1.96 -36.72 -5.53
C ARG A 266 -3.38 -37.03 -5.99
N LEU A 267 -4.38 -36.38 -5.39
CA LEU A 267 -5.79 -36.52 -5.82
C LEU A 267 -6.01 -36.04 -7.26
N LEU A 268 -5.39 -34.92 -7.66
CA LEU A 268 -5.46 -34.44 -9.03
C LEU A 268 -4.81 -35.43 -10.00
N ASP A 269 -3.65 -35.97 -9.64
CA ASP A 269 -2.91 -36.92 -10.47
C ASP A 269 -3.67 -38.26 -10.63
N ASP A 270 -4.27 -38.76 -9.55
CA ASP A 270 -5.08 -39.99 -9.57
C ASP A 270 -6.38 -39.80 -10.37
N SER A 271 -7.01 -38.63 -10.27
CA SER A 271 -8.19 -38.31 -11.09
C SER A 271 -7.86 -38.23 -12.58
N MET A 272 -6.71 -37.66 -12.94
CA MET A 272 -6.26 -37.63 -14.34
C MET A 272 -5.98 -39.03 -14.89
N LYS A 273 -5.37 -39.93 -14.10
CA LYS A 273 -5.17 -41.33 -14.50
C LYS A 273 -6.50 -42.03 -14.75
N SER A 274 -7.48 -41.86 -13.86
CA SER A 274 -8.81 -42.47 -14.02
C SER A 274 -9.56 -41.97 -15.27
N GLN A 275 -9.40 -40.69 -15.64
CA GLN A 275 -9.97 -40.15 -16.88
C GLN A 275 -9.29 -40.73 -18.13
N LEU A 276 -7.98 -40.99 -18.06
CA LEU A 276 -7.21 -41.61 -19.15
C LEU A 276 -7.61 -43.07 -19.36
N ASP A 277 -7.77 -43.83 -18.26
CA ASP A 277 -8.15 -45.25 -18.31
C ASP A 277 -9.58 -45.42 -18.86
N LYS A 278 -10.52 -44.55 -18.46
CA LYS A 278 -11.89 -44.52 -19.00
C LYS A 278 -11.94 -44.18 -20.50
N THR A 279 -11.01 -43.37 -21.00
CA THR A 279 -10.95 -43.05 -22.43
C THR A 279 -10.32 -44.17 -23.25
N LEU A 280 -9.34 -44.90 -22.69
CA LEU A 280 -8.72 -46.07 -23.32
C LEU A 280 -9.70 -47.26 -23.42
N ASP A 281 -10.41 -47.60 -22.34
CA ASP A 281 -11.38 -48.71 -22.34
C ASP A 281 -12.62 -48.45 -23.22
N SER A 282 -12.98 -47.18 -23.44
CA SER A 282 -14.09 -46.81 -24.34
C SER A 282 -13.75 -46.87 -25.84
N SER A 283 -12.47 -47.05 -26.20
CA SER A 283 -12.02 -47.12 -27.60
C SER A 283 -11.94 -48.55 -28.16
N SER A 284 -12.14 -49.56 -27.32
CA SER A 284 -12.18 -50.96 -27.72
C SER A 284 -13.37 -51.66 -27.08
N TYR A 285 -14.57 -51.57 -27.66
CA TYR A 285 -15.55 -52.69 -27.69
C TYR A 285 -16.76 -52.29 -28.54
N SER A 286 -16.84 -52.93 -29.71
CA SER A 286 -18.07 -53.09 -30.48
C SER A 286 -18.78 -54.37 -30.00
N ILE A 287 -20.04 -54.21 -29.59
CA ILE A 287 -21.16 -55.19 -29.62
C ILE A 287 -20.90 -56.57 -28.98
N SER A 288 -21.45 -56.79 -27.77
CA SER A 288 -22.50 -57.80 -27.46
C SER A 288 -22.63 -58.05 -25.94
N ASP A 289 -23.85 -57.85 -25.45
CA ASP A 289 -24.53 -58.50 -24.32
C ASP A 289 -23.90 -58.71 -22.93
N LEU A 290 -24.66 -58.22 -21.93
CA LEU A 290 -24.92 -58.82 -20.61
C LEU A 290 -23.71 -59.09 -19.70
N ILE A 291 -23.63 -58.34 -18.60
CA ILE A 291 -23.91 -58.86 -17.24
C ILE A 291 -24.03 -57.68 -16.26
N LEU A 292 -25.07 -57.77 -15.43
CA LEU A 292 -25.31 -56.93 -14.27
C LEU A 292 -24.15 -57.01 -13.26
N ASP A 293 -24.06 -55.91 -12.52
CA ASP A 293 -23.72 -55.84 -11.10
C ASP A 293 -22.26 -55.55 -10.67
N GLN A 294 -22.23 -54.59 -9.72
CA GLN A 294 -21.18 -54.28 -8.75
C GLN A 294 -19.92 -53.56 -9.25
N ASN A 295 -19.97 -52.22 -9.19
CA ASN A 295 -18.86 -51.40 -8.67
C ASN A 295 -19.32 -49.95 -8.43
N TYR A 296 -20.04 -49.72 -7.32
CA TYR A 296 -20.49 -48.39 -6.86
C TYR A 296 -19.88 -47.98 -5.51
N GLN A 297 -18.80 -48.65 -5.06
CA GLN A 297 -18.20 -48.40 -3.73
C GLN A 297 -16.90 -47.56 -3.74
N GLY A 298 -16.31 -47.28 -4.92
CA GLY A 298 -15.08 -46.48 -5.02
C GLY A 298 -15.28 -44.97 -4.87
N GLU A 299 -16.35 -44.42 -5.45
CA GLU A 299 -16.60 -42.96 -5.47
C GLU A 299 -16.97 -42.39 -4.08
N PHE A 300 -17.72 -43.16 -3.29
CA PHE A 300 -18.11 -42.75 -1.92
C PHE A 300 -16.93 -42.59 -0.96
N HIS A 301 -15.85 -43.36 -1.15
CA HIS A 301 -14.70 -43.29 -0.25
C HIS A 301 -13.79 -42.08 -0.54
N GLN A 302 -13.69 -41.68 -1.82
CA GLN A 302 -12.97 -40.47 -2.22
C GLN A 302 -13.74 -39.19 -1.83
N GLU A 303 -15.06 -39.14 -2.02
CA GLU A 303 -15.88 -38.02 -1.57
C GLU A 303 -15.81 -37.82 -0.04
N SER A 304 -15.78 -38.91 0.73
CA SER A 304 -15.68 -38.85 2.20
C SER A 304 -14.36 -38.24 2.70
N GLN A 305 -13.23 -38.58 2.07
CA GLN A 305 -11.92 -38.01 2.40
C GLN A 305 -11.80 -36.53 1.99
N ILE A 306 -12.43 -36.16 0.87
CA ILE A 306 -12.48 -34.77 0.38
C ILE A 306 -13.31 -33.89 1.33
N LEU A 307 -14.47 -34.36 1.76
CA LEU A 307 -15.30 -33.66 2.74
C LEU A 307 -14.54 -33.50 4.07
N GLN A 308 -13.84 -34.53 4.54
CA GLN A 308 -13.03 -34.44 5.77
C GLN A 308 -11.92 -33.38 5.67
N LEU A 309 -11.21 -33.28 4.56
CA LEU A 309 -10.18 -32.26 4.36
C LEU A 309 -10.77 -30.84 4.28
N LEU A 310 -11.93 -30.69 3.65
CA LEU A 310 -12.64 -29.40 3.59
C LEU A 310 -13.20 -28.97 4.96
N TYR A 311 -13.74 -29.91 5.74
CA TYR A 311 -14.26 -29.64 7.09
C TYR A 311 -13.14 -29.32 8.09
N GLN A 312 -12.02 -30.06 8.07
CA GLN A 312 -10.87 -29.76 8.92
C GLN A 312 -10.27 -28.38 8.64
N GLN A 313 -10.37 -27.89 7.41
CA GLN A 313 -9.89 -26.55 7.04
C GLN A 313 -10.90 -25.45 7.37
N SER A 314 -12.21 -25.69 7.26
CA SER A 314 -13.22 -24.71 7.71
C SER A 314 -13.15 -24.46 9.21
N ASP A 315 -12.95 -25.52 10.02
CA ASP A 315 -12.88 -25.42 11.48
C ASP A 315 -11.63 -24.65 11.94
N GLN A 316 -10.51 -24.79 11.23
CA GLN A 316 -9.29 -24.02 11.49
C GLN A 316 -9.41 -22.53 11.12
N ILE A 317 -10.27 -22.21 10.13
CA ILE A 317 -10.53 -20.82 9.73
C ILE A 317 -11.52 -20.15 10.70
N GLU A 318 -12.55 -20.86 11.16
CA GLU A 318 -13.49 -20.36 12.19
C GLU A 318 -12.80 -20.15 13.54
N CYS A 319 -11.94 -21.08 13.98
CA CYS A 319 -11.14 -20.91 15.21
C CYS A 319 -10.22 -19.67 15.13
N LYS A 320 -9.59 -19.41 13.98
CA LYS A 320 -8.74 -18.21 13.80
C LYS A 320 -9.54 -16.92 13.78
N HIS A 321 -10.79 -16.93 13.31
CA HIS A 321 -11.67 -15.77 13.36
C HIS A 321 -12.22 -15.50 14.76
N GLN A 322 -12.55 -16.54 15.54
CA GLN A 322 -12.99 -16.38 16.93
C GLN A 322 -11.87 -15.87 17.85
N ILE A 323 -10.64 -16.38 17.71
CA ILE A 323 -9.50 -15.89 18.50
C ILE A 323 -9.25 -14.39 18.25
N ASN A 324 -9.43 -13.94 17.01
CA ASN A 324 -9.21 -12.54 16.62
C ASN A 324 -10.38 -11.62 17.05
N GLU A 325 -11.61 -12.13 17.15
CA GLU A 325 -12.73 -11.37 17.73
C GLU A 325 -12.66 -11.29 19.26
N ASP A 326 -12.24 -12.36 19.95
CA ASP A 326 -12.08 -12.35 21.41
C ASP A 326 -10.95 -11.43 21.87
N GLU A 327 -9.83 -11.35 21.14
CA GLU A 327 -8.78 -10.35 21.39
C GLU A 327 -9.26 -8.92 21.13
N ARG A 328 -10.13 -8.73 20.14
CA ARG A 328 -10.71 -7.43 19.80
C ARG A 328 -11.74 -6.97 20.83
N ILE A 329 -12.53 -7.89 21.39
CA ILE A 329 -13.47 -7.63 22.48
C ILE A 329 -12.72 -7.34 23.80
N LYS A 330 -11.61 -8.03 24.08
CA LYS A 330 -10.73 -7.71 25.22
C LYS A 330 -10.07 -6.34 25.12
N LEU A 331 -9.81 -5.85 23.92
CA LEU A 331 -9.30 -4.49 23.67
C LEU A 331 -10.37 -3.40 23.84
N ILE A 332 -11.64 -3.72 23.62
CA ILE A 332 -12.77 -2.78 23.77
C ILE A 332 -13.23 -2.68 25.23
N LEU A 333 -13.08 -3.74 26.03
CA LEU A 333 -13.52 -3.79 27.43
C LEU A 333 -12.48 -3.27 28.46
N ASN A 334 -11.30 -2.82 28.01
CA ASN A 334 -10.23 -2.26 28.85
C ASN A 334 -10.10 -0.73 28.73
N TYR A 335 -11.18 -0.03 28.38
CA TYR A 335 -11.30 1.43 28.44
C TYR A 335 -12.45 1.87 29.35
#